data_AF-A0A8I0VKV6-F1
#
_entry.id   AF-A0A8I0VKV6-F1
#
_cell.length_a   1.000
_cell.length_b   1.000
_cell.length_c   1.000
_cell.angle_alpha   90.00
_cell.angle_beta   90.00
_cell.angle_gamma   90.00
#
_symmetry.space_group_name_H-M   'P 1'
#
loop_
_entity.id
_entity.type
_entity.pdbx_description
1 polymer ?
#
loop_
_entity_poly.entity_id
_entity_poly.type
_entity_poly.pdbx_seq_one_letter_code
_entity_poly.pdbx_strand_id
1 'polypeptide(L)'
;MTIAFGPRGVSLLLLFVLPFLLLAGCGSTEGIEVTDALIAGDGLLDKGKRVFFPATYWRDKAIGFSQRAVEERELYRKATQAYHEALKSRRQEIEQAVSQASKGGQDVPQARRKVIQQFRDKLDPLRQLSKKHGRAMSQAMELMQKSRKNLELTLTR
;
A
#
# COMPACT_ATOMS: atom_id res chain seq x y z
N MET A 1 -11.00 36.39 42.40
CA MET A 1 -10.98 37.11 41.11
C MET A 1 -11.98 36.41 40.20
N THR A 2 -13.24 36.85 40.25
CA THR A 2 -14.39 36.22 39.57
C THR A 2 -14.59 36.91 38.23
N ILE A 3 -14.35 36.18 37.14
CA ILE A 3 -14.58 36.70 35.77
C ILE A 3 -16.08 36.58 35.49
N ALA A 4 -16.77 37.72 35.54
CA ALA A 4 -18.17 37.82 35.14
C ALA A 4 -18.27 37.78 33.60
N PHE A 5 -18.64 36.63 33.05
CA PHE A 5 -19.01 36.52 31.64
C PHE A 5 -20.40 37.15 31.44
N GLY A 6 -20.43 38.36 30.86
CA GLY A 6 -21.67 39.00 30.44
C GLY A 6 -22.39 38.22 29.34
N PRO A 7 -23.70 38.46 29.11
CA PRO A 7 -24.54 37.68 28.20
C PRO A 7 -24.03 37.64 26.74
N ARG A 8 -23.20 38.61 26.34
CA ARG A 8 -22.55 38.66 25.02
C ARG A 8 -21.41 37.65 24.86
N GLY A 9 -20.70 37.29 25.93
CA GLY A 9 -19.65 36.27 25.91
C GLY A 9 -20.21 34.86 25.78
N VAL A 10 -21.38 34.60 26.40
CA VAL A 10 -22.09 33.33 26.30
C VAL A 10 -22.65 33.12 24.88
N SER A 11 -23.16 34.17 24.24
CA SER A 11 -23.61 34.10 22.83
C SER A 11 -22.48 33.81 21.84
N LEU A 12 -21.29 34.37 22.05
CA LEU A 12 -20.12 34.07 21.21
C LEU A 12 -19.61 32.64 21.41
N LEU A 13 -19.60 32.16 22.65
CA LEU A 13 -19.18 30.79 22.99
C LEU A 13 -20.19 29.77 22.45
N LEU A 14 -21.49 30.07 22.52
CA LEU A 14 -22.54 29.29 21.84
C LEU A 14 -22.36 29.31 20.32
N LEU A 15 -22.04 30.43 19.67
CA LEU A 15 -21.80 30.48 18.23
C LEU A 15 -20.64 29.58 17.75
N PHE A 16 -19.64 29.33 18.60
CA PHE A 16 -18.55 28.39 18.29
C PHE A 16 -18.85 26.94 18.69
N VAL A 17 -19.57 26.72 19.79
CA VAL A 17 -19.87 25.37 20.31
C VAL A 17 -21.11 24.76 19.65
N LEU A 18 -22.10 25.55 19.26
CA LEU A 18 -23.33 25.09 18.60
C LEU A 18 -23.07 24.44 17.23
N PRO A 19 -22.22 24.97 16.33
CA PRO A 19 -21.85 24.24 15.12
C PRO A 19 -21.07 22.97 15.46
N PHE A 20 -20.23 22.98 16.50
CA PHE A 20 -19.49 21.79 16.94
C PHE A 20 -20.42 20.69 17.47
N LEU A 21 -21.49 21.05 18.18
CA LEU A 21 -22.52 20.14 18.68
C LEU A 21 -23.50 19.69 17.59
N LEU A 22 -23.85 20.57 16.64
CA LEU A 22 -24.69 20.22 15.48
C LEU A 22 -23.95 19.33 14.47
N LEU A 23 -22.63 19.48 14.36
CA LEU A 23 -21.78 18.63 13.49
C LEU A 23 -21.42 17.28 14.12
N ALA A 24 -21.51 17.14 15.44
CA ALA A 24 -21.23 15.88 16.13
C ALA A 24 -22.34 14.83 15.94
N GLY A 25 -23.50 15.17 15.35
CA GLY A 25 -24.70 14.34 15.37
C GLY A 25 -25.30 13.91 14.03
N CYS A 26 -24.78 14.35 12.87
CA CYS A 26 -25.48 14.16 11.58
C CYS A 26 -24.83 13.14 10.63
N GLY A 27 -24.38 12.01 11.17
CA GLY A 27 -23.98 10.86 10.36
C GLY A 27 -23.62 9.67 11.25
N SER A 28 -24.49 8.65 11.32
CA SER A 28 -24.15 7.43 12.04
C SER A 28 -22.94 6.78 11.35
N THR A 29 -21.83 6.61 12.08
CA THR A 29 -20.63 5.92 11.60
C THR A 29 -20.73 4.40 11.67
N GLU A 30 -21.93 3.89 11.97
CA GLU A 30 -22.17 2.47 12.22
C GLU A 30 -21.76 1.66 10.99
N GLY A 31 -20.92 0.64 11.15
CA GLY A 31 -20.47 -0.20 10.02
C GLY A 31 -19.46 0.41 9.03
N ILE A 32 -19.09 1.70 9.14
CA ILE A 32 -17.97 2.27 8.37
C ILE A 32 -16.66 1.79 8.99
N GLU A 33 -15.85 1.05 8.24
CA GLU A 33 -14.57 0.53 8.73
C GLU A 33 -13.47 1.58 8.52
N VAL A 34 -12.97 2.17 9.60
CA VAL A 34 -11.86 3.13 9.56
C VAL A 34 -10.64 2.53 10.24
N THR A 35 -9.76 1.89 9.47
CA THR A 35 -8.48 1.38 9.97
C THR A 35 -7.36 2.38 9.75
N ASP A 36 -6.31 2.34 10.57
CA ASP A 36 -5.13 3.22 10.43
C ASP A 36 -4.51 3.13 9.04
N ALA A 37 -4.45 1.92 8.46
CA ALA A 37 -3.94 1.70 7.11
C ALA A 37 -4.80 2.39 6.03
N LEU A 38 -6.13 2.49 6.25
CA LEU A 38 -7.06 3.11 5.32
C LEU A 38 -6.90 4.63 5.31
N ILE A 39 -6.57 5.23 6.46
CA ILE A 39 -6.45 6.69 6.64
C ILE A 39 -4.98 7.14 6.73
N ALA A 40 -4.04 6.22 6.48
CA ALA A 40 -2.62 6.52 6.49
C ALA A 40 -2.30 7.58 5.42
N GLY A 41 -1.57 8.61 5.84
CA GLY A 41 -1.19 9.74 4.98
C GLY A 41 -2.25 10.83 4.84
N ASP A 42 -3.40 10.72 5.52
CA ASP A 42 -4.44 11.75 5.49
C ASP A 42 -3.95 13.06 6.14
N GLY A 43 -4.05 14.16 5.40
CA GLY A 43 -3.80 15.51 5.91
C GLY A 43 -4.99 16.10 6.68
N LEU A 44 -4.86 17.34 7.15
CA LEU A 44 -5.97 18.07 7.79
C LEU A 44 -7.18 18.23 6.85
N LEU A 45 -6.93 18.46 5.57
CA LEU A 45 -7.99 18.58 4.56
C LEU A 45 -8.73 17.26 4.35
N ASP A 46 -8.04 16.12 4.33
CA ASP A 46 -8.66 14.80 4.17
C ASP A 46 -9.53 14.44 5.37
N LYS A 47 -9.07 14.78 6.59
CA LYS A 47 -9.87 14.65 7.81
C LYS A 47 -11.15 15.48 7.72
N GLY A 48 -11.07 16.72 7.22
CA GLY A 48 -12.23 17.55 6.97
C GLY A 48 -13.17 16.94 5.92
N LYS A 49 -12.65 16.56 4.76
CA LYS A 49 -13.44 15.89 3.71
C LYS A 49 -14.13 14.64 4.23
N ARG A 50 -13.49 13.84 5.08
CA ARG A 50 -14.10 12.64 5.66
C ARG A 50 -15.33 12.94 6.50
N VAL A 51 -15.39 14.09 7.17
CA VAL A 51 -16.54 14.48 8.00
C VAL A 51 -17.62 15.17 7.16
N PHE A 52 -17.23 16.17 6.35
CA PHE A 52 -18.18 17.03 5.65
C PHE A 52 -18.59 16.52 4.26
N PHE A 53 -17.73 15.72 3.62
CA PHE A 53 -17.92 15.19 2.26
C PHE A 53 -17.52 13.70 2.17
N PRO A 54 -18.09 12.82 3.03
CA PRO A 54 -17.63 11.45 3.20
C PRO A 54 -17.67 10.63 1.90
N ALA A 55 -18.69 10.82 1.05
CA ALA A 55 -18.79 10.12 -0.23
C ALA A 55 -17.63 10.48 -1.18
N THR A 56 -17.31 11.78 -1.30
CA THR A 56 -16.17 12.23 -2.11
C THR A 56 -14.86 11.70 -1.53
N TYR A 57 -14.70 11.76 -0.21
CA TYR A 57 -13.52 11.24 0.47
C TYR A 57 -13.30 9.74 0.17
N TRP A 58 -14.31 8.88 0.38
CA TRP A 58 -14.16 7.44 0.15
C TRP A 58 -13.95 7.08 -1.32
N ARG A 59 -14.56 7.83 -2.24
CA ARG A 59 -14.29 7.72 -3.68
C ARG A 59 -12.84 8.04 -4.01
N ASP A 60 -12.34 9.17 -3.53
CA ASP A 60 -10.95 9.61 -3.77
C ASP A 60 -9.96 8.59 -3.20
N LYS A 61 -10.21 8.06 -2.01
CA LYS A 61 -9.39 6.98 -1.41
C LYS A 61 -9.39 5.71 -2.26
N ALA A 62 -10.56 5.27 -2.74
CA ALA A 62 -10.65 4.10 -3.62
C ALA A 62 -9.85 4.30 -4.92
N ILE A 63 -9.91 5.49 -5.52
CA ILE A 63 -9.13 5.84 -6.71
C ILE A 63 -7.63 5.81 -6.38
N GLY A 64 -7.20 6.47 -5.30
CA GLY A 64 -5.79 6.48 -4.89
C GLY A 64 -5.21 5.09 -4.63
N PHE A 65 -5.96 4.21 -3.96
CA PHE A 65 -5.54 2.82 -3.76
C PHE A 65 -5.53 2.01 -5.07
N SER A 66 -6.45 2.29 -6.00
CA SER A 66 -6.43 1.66 -7.33
C SER A 66 -5.19 2.05 -8.14
N GLN A 67 -4.79 3.31 -8.11
CA GLN A 67 -3.58 3.81 -8.76
C GLN A 67 -2.34 3.14 -8.16
N ARG A 68 -2.24 3.10 -6.83
CA ARG A 68 -1.15 2.39 -6.14
C ARG A 68 -1.09 0.91 -6.51
N ALA A 69 -2.24 0.24 -6.61
CA ALA A 69 -2.27 -1.17 -7.04
C ALA A 69 -1.73 -1.35 -8.47
N VAL A 70 -2.03 -0.42 -9.38
CA VAL A 70 -1.49 -0.42 -10.76
C VAL A 70 0.01 -0.19 -10.76
N GLU A 71 0.51 0.78 -9.99
CA GLU A 71 1.96 1.04 -9.85
C GLU A 71 2.70 -0.19 -9.32
N GLU A 72 2.20 -0.79 -8.24
CA GLU A 72 2.80 -1.99 -7.66
C GLU A 72 2.73 -3.20 -8.60
N ARG A 73 1.67 -3.31 -9.42
CA ARG A 73 1.57 -4.32 -10.48
C ARG A 73 2.66 -4.15 -11.53
N GLU A 74 2.96 -2.93 -11.95
CA GLU A 74 4.03 -2.67 -12.91
C GLU A 74 5.41 -3.01 -12.33
N LEU A 75 5.67 -2.62 -11.08
CA LEU A 75 6.90 -2.96 -10.38
C LEU A 75 7.04 -4.47 -10.19
N TYR A 76 5.96 -5.16 -9.81
CA TYR A 76 5.89 -6.61 -9.75
C TYR A 76 6.23 -7.26 -11.10
N ARG A 77 5.65 -6.76 -12.19
CA ARG A 77 5.91 -7.26 -13.55
C ARG A 77 7.38 -7.11 -13.92
N LYS A 78 7.96 -5.92 -13.71
CA LYS A 78 9.39 -5.64 -13.98
C LYS A 78 10.30 -6.57 -13.19
N ALA A 79 10.07 -6.73 -11.89
CA ALA A 79 10.86 -7.62 -11.03
C ALA A 79 10.75 -9.09 -11.45
N THR A 80 9.53 -9.54 -11.80
CA THR A 80 9.27 -10.91 -12.25
C THR A 80 9.91 -11.18 -13.61
N GLN A 81 9.86 -10.23 -14.53
CA GLN A 81 10.53 -10.33 -15.83
C GLN A 81 12.05 -10.46 -15.65
N ALA A 82 12.67 -9.58 -14.86
CA ALA A 82 14.10 -9.65 -14.58
C ALA A 82 14.51 -10.99 -13.93
N TYR A 83 13.68 -11.51 -13.01
CA TYR A 83 13.89 -12.82 -12.40
C TYR A 83 13.86 -13.96 -13.44
N HIS A 84 12.90 -13.95 -14.36
CA HIS A 84 12.82 -14.96 -15.41
C HIS A 84 13.94 -14.85 -16.45
N GLU A 85 14.35 -13.63 -16.82
CA GLU A 85 15.49 -13.41 -17.69
C GLU A 85 16.79 -13.97 -17.07
N ALA A 86 17.01 -13.69 -15.79
CA ALA A 86 18.14 -14.28 -15.05
C ALA A 86 18.03 -15.82 -14.95
N LEU A 87 16.83 -16.38 -14.80
CA LEU A 87 16.66 -17.85 -14.78
C LEU A 87 17.00 -18.51 -16.13
N LYS A 88 16.74 -17.84 -17.26
CA LYS A 88 16.99 -18.41 -18.59
C LYS A 88 18.47 -18.72 -18.82
N SER A 89 19.38 -17.85 -18.38
CA SER A 89 20.83 -18.05 -18.58
C SER A 89 21.43 -19.09 -17.63
N ARG A 90 20.76 -19.41 -16.51
CA ARG A 90 21.25 -20.32 -15.48
C ARG A 90 21.66 -21.69 -15.99
N ARG A 91 20.84 -22.30 -16.84
CA ARG A 91 21.13 -23.65 -17.34
C ARG A 91 22.39 -23.66 -18.20
N GLN A 92 22.49 -22.69 -19.12
CA GLN A 92 23.62 -22.56 -20.03
C GLN A 92 24.91 -22.25 -19.28
N GLU A 93 24.89 -21.35 -18.30
CA GLU A 93 26.07 -21.00 -17.50
C GLU A 93 26.55 -22.18 -16.63
N ILE A 94 25.62 -22.99 -16.10
CA ILE A 94 25.97 -24.23 -15.38
C ILE A 94 26.64 -25.23 -16.33
N GLU A 95 26.05 -25.46 -17.52
CA GLU A 95 26.59 -26.37 -18.52
C GLU A 95 27.99 -25.92 -19.00
N GLN A 96 28.19 -24.62 -19.21
CA GLN A 96 29.48 -24.03 -19.56
C GLN A 96 30.52 -24.23 -18.45
N ALA A 97 30.18 -23.94 -17.20
CA ALA A 97 31.12 -24.11 -16.08
C ALA A 97 31.49 -25.59 -15.84
N VAL A 98 30.53 -26.51 -16.00
CA VAL A 98 30.80 -27.95 -15.94
C VAL A 98 31.73 -28.38 -17.07
N SER A 99 31.49 -27.91 -18.30
CA SER A 99 32.35 -28.22 -19.46
C SER A 99 33.78 -27.69 -19.28
N GLN A 100 33.93 -26.45 -18.80
CA GLN A 100 35.23 -25.83 -18.54
C GLN A 100 36.00 -26.56 -17.44
N ALA A 101 35.33 -26.91 -16.33
CA ALA A 101 35.96 -27.64 -15.23
C ALA A 101 36.42 -29.03 -15.68
N SER A 102 35.60 -29.75 -16.45
CA SER A 102 35.93 -31.06 -16.99
C SER A 102 37.17 -31.01 -17.91
N LYS A 103 37.23 -30.03 -18.83
CA LYS A 103 38.38 -29.85 -19.74
C LYS A 103 39.66 -29.42 -19.03
N GLY A 104 39.53 -28.64 -17.95
CA GLY A 104 40.66 -28.12 -17.17
C GLY A 104 41.15 -29.04 -16.05
N GLY A 105 40.57 -30.23 -15.89
CA GLY A 105 40.91 -31.14 -14.79
C GLY A 105 40.53 -30.61 -13.39
N GLN A 106 39.60 -29.66 -13.32
CA GLN A 106 39.11 -29.07 -12.07
C GLN A 106 37.93 -29.87 -11.49
N ASP A 107 37.64 -29.67 -10.20
CA ASP A 107 36.49 -30.30 -9.54
C ASP A 107 35.15 -29.78 -10.09
N VAL A 108 34.50 -30.61 -10.90
CA VAL A 108 33.21 -30.34 -11.56
C VAL A 108 32.09 -30.04 -10.55
N PRO A 109 31.87 -30.86 -9.49
CA PRO A 109 30.99 -30.52 -8.39
C PRO A 109 31.20 -29.12 -7.81
N GLN A 110 32.44 -28.71 -7.54
CA GLN A 110 32.74 -27.39 -6.98
C GLN A 110 32.42 -26.27 -7.98
N ALA A 111 32.79 -26.42 -9.25
CA ALA A 111 32.48 -25.44 -10.29
C ALA A 111 30.96 -25.24 -10.46
N ARG A 112 30.19 -26.34 -10.45
CA ARG A 112 28.72 -26.29 -10.48
C ARG A 112 28.15 -25.56 -9.27
N ARG A 113 28.63 -25.86 -8.06
CA ARG A 113 28.18 -25.19 -6.82
C ARG A 113 28.45 -23.69 -6.86
N LYS A 114 29.62 -23.29 -7.37
CA LYS A 114 30.00 -21.87 -7.50
C LYS A 114 29.01 -21.09 -8.38
N VAL A 115 28.69 -21.61 -9.56
CA VAL A 115 27.70 -20.96 -10.45
C VAL A 115 26.31 -20.96 -9.82
N ILE A 116 25.88 -22.07 -9.22
CA ILE A 116 24.58 -22.12 -8.52
C ILE A 116 24.51 -21.04 -7.42
N GLN A 117 25.58 -20.85 -6.65
CA GLN A 117 25.61 -19.84 -5.61
C GLN A 117 25.55 -18.42 -6.19
N GLN A 118 26.34 -18.12 -7.22
CA GLN A 118 26.28 -16.83 -7.94
C GLN A 118 24.86 -16.53 -8.44
N PHE A 119 24.16 -17.54 -8.97
CA PHE A 119 22.76 -17.39 -9.37
C PHE A 119 21.81 -17.16 -8.22
N ARG A 120 22.01 -17.81 -7.06
CA ARG A 120 21.20 -17.53 -5.87
C ARG A 120 21.38 -16.08 -5.44
N ASP A 121 22.62 -15.61 -5.36
CA ASP A 121 22.95 -14.25 -4.94
C ASP A 121 22.32 -13.20 -5.90
N LYS A 122 22.20 -13.53 -7.19
CA LYS A 122 21.54 -12.69 -8.20
C LYS A 122 20.01 -12.78 -8.18
N LEU A 123 19.46 -13.98 -8.01
CA LEU A 123 18.02 -14.26 -8.13
C LEU A 123 17.24 -13.95 -6.84
N ASP A 124 17.85 -14.14 -5.67
CA ASP A 124 17.18 -13.93 -4.39
C ASP A 124 16.71 -12.48 -4.21
N PRO A 125 17.51 -11.44 -4.50
CA PRO A 125 17.04 -10.06 -4.45
C PRO A 125 15.83 -9.80 -5.36
N LEU A 126 15.85 -10.33 -6.60
CA LEU A 126 14.76 -10.17 -7.55
C LEU A 126 13.48 -10.87 -7.08
N ARG A 127 13.62 -12.05 -6.46
CA ARG A 127 12.52 -12.79 -5.86
C ARG A 127 11.93 -12.05 -4.66
N GLN A 128 12.77 -11.41 -3.83
CA GLN A 128 12.28 -10.62 -2.70
C GLN A 128 11.56 -9.36 -3.19
N LEU A 129 12.06 -8.70 -4.23
CA LEU A 129 11.39 -7.56 -4.86
C LEU A 129 10.03 -7.95 -5.42
N SER A 130 9.92 -9.04 -6.18
CA SER A 130 8.62 -9.48 -6.70
C SER A 130 7.65 -9.80 -5.56
N LYS A 131 8.08 -10.50 -4.51
CA LYS A 131 7.24 -10.76 -3.33
C LYS A 131 6.78 -9.47 -2.64
N LYS A 132 7.69 -8.49 -2.48
CA LYS A 132 7.38 -7.19 -1.87
C LYS A 132 6.27 -6.47 -2.65
N HIS A 133 6.47 -6.31 -3.95
CA HIS A 133 5.50 -5.62 -4.81
C HIS A 133 4.18 -6.39 -4.93
N GLY A 134 4.22 -7.73 -4.96
CA GLY A 134 3.02 -8.56 -4.94
C GLY A 134 2.19 -8.35 -3.67
N ARG A 135 2.84 -8.30 -2.50
CA ARG A 135 2.16 -8.00 -1.21
C ARG A 135 1.60 -6.59 -1.18
N ALA A 136 2.37 -5.60 -1.61
CA ALA A 136 1.95 -4.20 -1.64
C ALA A 136 0.74 -4.00 -2.58
N MET A 137 0.75 -4.65 -3.74
CA MET A 137 -0.38 -4.67 -4.67
C MET A 137 -1.63 -5.28 -4.02
N SER A 138 -1.52 -6.45 -3.38
CA SER A 138 -2.65 -7.09 -2.67
C SER A 138 -3.20 -6.20 -1.56
N GLN A 139 -2.34 -5.57 -0.76
CA GLN A 139 -2.75 -4.64 0.29
C GLN A 139 -3.48 -3.42 -0.28
N ALA A 140 -2.98 -2.84 -1.38
CA ALA A 140 -3.65 -1.72 -2.04
C ALA A 140 -5.04 -2.11 -2.57
N MET A 141 -5.18 -3.31 -3.15
CA MET A 141 -6.48 -3.82 -3.60
C MET A 141 -7.46 -4.03 -2.44
N GLU A 142 -7.00 -4.54 -1.29
CA GLU A 142 -7.82 -4.69 -0.09
C GLU A 142 -8.32 -3.33 0.41
N LEU A 143 -7.42 -2.35 0.54
CA LEU A 143 -7.77 -1.00 0.99
C LEU A 143 -8.72 -0.29 0.01
N MET A 144 -8.56 -0.53 -1.30
CA MET A 144 -9.50 -0.07 -2.33
C MET A 144 -10.89 -0.68 -2.10
N GLN A 145 -11.00 -1.98 -1.86
CA GLN A 145 -12.28 -2.65 -1.60
C GLN A 145 -12.95 -2.11 -0.34
N LYS A 146 -12.21 -1.93 0.75
CA LYS A 146 -12.72 -1.33 1.99
C LYS A 146 -13.22 0.10 1.76
N SER A 147 -12.48 0.90 1.00
CA SER A 147 -12.90 2.28 0.64
C SER A 147 -14.18 2.28 -0.19
N ARG A 148 -14.32 1.35 -1.15
CA ARG A 148 -15.55 1.20 -1.95
C ARG A 148 -16.74 0.79 -1.10
N LYS A 149 -16.55 -0.16 -0.18
CA LYS A 149 -17.60 -0.57 0.75
C LYS A 149 -18.06 0.60 1.63
N ASN A 150 -17.12 1.39 2.15
CA ASN A 150 -17.46 2.60 2.92
C ASN A 150 -18.19 3.64 2.07
N LEU A 151 -17.82 3.80 0.80
CA LEU A 151 -18.54 4.66 -0.15
C LEU A 151 -19.98 4.18 -0.34
N GLU A 152 -20.18 2.89 -0.60
CA GLU A 152 -21.51 2.29 -0.75
C GLU A 152 -22.38 2.54 0.48
N LEU A 153 -21.85 2.28 1.67
CA LEU A 153 -22.53 2.54 2.95
C LEU A 153 -22.84 4.02 3.18
N THR A 154 -22.02 4.92 2.64
CA THR A 154 -22.24 6.37 2.75
C THR A 154 -23.34 6.84 1.79
N LEU A 155 -23.51 6.17 0.64
CA LEU A 155 -24.49 6.54 -0.38
C LEU A 155 -25.88 5.93 -0.17
N THR A 156 -25.97 4.81 0.56
CA THR A 156 -27.22 4.11 0.82
C THR A 156 -27.94 4.58 2.11
N ARG A 157 -27.36 5.55 2.81
CA ARG A 157 -27.91 6.22 4.00
C ARG A 157 -28.39 7.61 3.64
#